data_AF-A0A527ZEZ2-F1
#
_entry.id   AF-A0A527ZEZ2-F1
#
_cell.length_a   1.000
_cell.length_b   1.000
_cell.length_c   1.000
_cell.angle_alpha   90.00
_cell.angle_beta   90.00
_cell.angle_gamma   90.00
#
_symmetry.space_group_name_H-M   'P 1'
#
loop_
_entity.id
_entity.type
_entity.pdbx_description
1 polymer ?
#
loop_
_entity_poly.entity_id
_entity_poly.type
_entity_poly.pdbx_seq_one_letter_code
_entity_poly.pdbx_strand_id
1 'polypeptide(L)'
;VTQIIKYHGDFDDDASLVLAESDYFERLSFESPLDVKFRADALGRTVLFIGYSMSDMNIRLLLYRLWETWRRSGYERNRPKSFVFMPQPSVVQEAVLGRWGIDMLTEEADRPEDALVAFLSKLKDALDPA
;
A
#
# COMPACT_ATOMS: atom_id res chain seq x y z
N VAL A 1 8.01 -11.25 -15.82
CA VAL A 1 7.66 -10.00 -16.55
C VAL A 1 7.04 -9.03 -15.54
N THR A 2 7.51 -7.79 -15.49
CA THR A 2 6.97 -6.75 -14.61
C THR A 2 5.60 -6.30 -15.11
N GLN A 3 4.61 -6.20 -14.21
CA GLN A 3 3.28 -5.69 -14.53
C GLN A 3 3.07 -4.34 -13.85
N ILE A 4 2.50 -3.39 -14.59
CA ILE A 4 2.05 -2.09 -14.07
C ILE A 4 0.53 -2.10 -14.12
N ILE A 5 -0.11 -1.93 -12.97
CA ILE A 5 -1.57 -1.96 -12.84
C ILE A 5 -2.01 -0.57 -12.39
N LYS A 6 -2.78 0.12 -13.22
CA LYS A 6 -3.34 1.44 -12.91
C LYS A 6 -4.72 1.25 -12.32
N TYR A 7 -4.83 1.43 -11.00
CA TYR A 7 -6.11 1.23 -10.32
C TYR A 7 -7.08 2.37 -10.63
N HIS A 8 -6.67 3.63 -10.71
CA HIS A 8 -7.54 4.81 -10.89
C HIS A 8 -7.83 5.20 -12.35
N GLY A 9 -7.79 4.22 -13.26
CA GLY A 9 -8.02 4.47 -14.68
C GLY A 9 -6.76 4.84 -15.44
N ASP A 10 -6.96 5.16 -16.70
CA ASP A 10 -5.93 5.58 -17.65
C ASP A 10 -6.27 6.97 -18.23
N PHE A 11 -5.25 7.76 -18.54
CA PHE A 11 -5.46 9.05 -19.22
C PHE A 11 -5.82 8.84 -20.69
N ASP A 12 -5.56 7.65 -21.24
CA ASP A 12 -6.00 7.28 -22.58
C ASP A 12 -7.49 6.86 -22.63
N ASP A 13 -8.13 6.70 -21.47
CA ASP A 13 -9.56 6.38 -21.33
C ASP A 13 -10.19 7.25 -20.23
N ASP A 14 -10.65 8.44 -20.63
CA ASP A 14 -11.24 9.44 -19.73
C ASP A 14 -12.40 8.89 -18.89
N ALA A 15 -13.17 7.92 -19.39
CA ALA A 15 -14.31 7.33 -18.68
C ALA A 15 -13.87 6.40 -17.53
N SER A 16 -12.60 5.98 -17.52
CA SER A 16 -12.03 5.15 -16.47
C SER A 16 -11.45 5.97 -15.30
N LEU A 17 -11.30 7.29 -15.49
CA LEU A 17 -10.73 8.19 -14.49
C LEU A 17 -11.69 8.34 -13.31
N VAL A 18 -11.13 8.23 -12.10
CA VAL A 18 -11.88 8.44 -10.86
C VAL A 18 -11.58 9.83 -10.34
N LEU A 19 -12.52 10.75 -10.55
CA LEU A 19 -12.35 12.17 -10.21
C LEU A 19 -13.48 12.72 -9.34
N ALA A 20 -14.71 12.25 -9.53
CA ALA A 20 -15.85 12.69 -8.75
C ALA A 20 -15.98 11.90 -7.43
N GLU A 21 -16.63 12.52 -6.44
CA GLU A 21 -16.91 11.88 -5.15
C GLU A 21 -17.76 10.61 -5.32
N SER A 22 -18.71 10.61 -6.27
CA SER A 22 -19.50 9.45 -6.67
C SER A 22 -18.63 8.28 -7.15
N ASP A 23 -17.61 8.56 -7.95
CA ASP A 23 -16.69 7.53 -8.46
C ASP A 23 -15.86 6.93 -7.30
N TYR A 24 -15.53 7.77 -6.32
CA TYR A 24 -14.85 7.35 -5.09
C TYR A 24 -15.77 6.49 -4.21
N PHE A 25 -17.07 6.80 -4.13
CA PHE A 25 -18.06 5.96 -3.45
C PHE A 25 -18.28 4.62 -4.14
N GLU A 26 -18.31 4.57 -5.48
CA GLU A 26 -18.37 3.31 -6.21
C GLU A 26 -17.13 2.44 -5.97
N ARG A 27 -15.95 3.07 -5.85
CA ARG A 27 -14.69 2.40 -5.47
C ARG A 27 -14.71 1.83 -4.04
N LEU A 28 -15.42 2.46 -3.10
CA LEU A 28 -15.54 1.96 -1.72
C LEU A 28 -16.26 0.61 -1.61
N SER A 29 -16.93 0.15 -2.67
CA SER A 29 -17.44 -1.22 -2.75
C SER A 29 -16.30 -2.26 -2.72
N PHE A 30 -15.14 -1.95 -3.30
CA PHE A 30 -14.03 -2.88 -3.60
C PHE A 30 -14.48 -4.15 -4.33
N GLU A 31 -15.46 -4.02 -5.22
CA GLU A 31 -15.99 -5.12 -6.02
C GLU A 31 -15.42 -5.15 -7.44
N SER A 32 -14.57 -4.17 -7.81
CA SER A 32 -14.00 -4.18 -9.14
C SER A 32 -13.05 -5.37 -9.34
N PRO A 33 -12.92 -5.89 -10.57
CA PRO A 33 -11.94 -6.95 -10.87
C PRO A 33 -10.51 -6.59 -10.47
N LEU A 34 -10.15 -5.30 -10.53
CA LEU A 34 -8.84 -4.82 -10.09
C LEU A 34 -8.69 -4.96 -8.57
N ASP A 35 -9.70 -4.63 -7.77
CA ASP A 35 -9.64 -4.80 -6.31
C ASP A 35 -9.48 -6.27 -5.92
N VAL A 36 -10.15 -7.17 -6.64
CA VAL A 36 -9.97 -8.63 -6.45
C VAL A 36 -8.52 -9.04 -6.74
N LYS A 37 -7.94 -8.56 -7.84
CA LYS A 37 -6.54 -8.81 -8.20
C LYS A 37 -5.59 -8.27 -7.12
N PHE A 38 -5.78 -7.03 -6.70
CA PHE A 38 -4.98 -6.42 -5.65
C PHE A 38 -5.02 -7.24 -4.36
N ARG A 39 -6.22 -7.62 -3.90
CA ARG A 39 -6.36 -8.46 -2.71
C ARG A 39 -5.65 -9.79 -2.88
N ALA A 40 -5.82 -10.47 -4.01
CA ALA A 40 -5.13 -11.73 -4.27
C ALA A 40 -3.59 -11.57 -4.22
N ASP A 41 -3.06 -10.50 -4.83
CA ASP A 41 -1.63 -10.21 -4.81
C ASP A 41 -1.12 -9.89 -3.41
N ALA A 42 -1.86 -9.09 -2.63
CA ALA A 42 -1.52 -8.72 -1.25
C ALA A 42 -1.65 -9.89 -0.25
N LEU A 43 -2.49 -10.88 -0.54
CA LEU A 43 -2.55 -12.13 0.22
C LEU A 43 -1.40 -13.09 -0.14
N GLY A 44 -0.87 -13.02 -1.36
CA GLY A 44 0.15 -13.96 -1.83
C GLY A 44 1.60 -13.44 -1.75
N ARG A 45 1.81 -12.13 -1.64
CA ARG A 45 3.12 -11.49 -1.81
C ARG A 45 3.42 -10.45 -0.74
N THR A 46 4.70 -10.19 -0.54
CA THR A 46 5.19 -9.03 0.20
C THR A 46 4.84 -7.76 -0.58
N VAL A 47 4.24 -6.78 0.10
CA VAL A 47 3.84 -5.50 -0.49
C VAL A 47 4.58 -4.36 0.20
N LEU A 48 5.07 -3.40 -0.59
CA LEU A 48 5.64 -2.14 -0.12
C LEU A 48 4.75 -0.99 -0.60
N PHE A 49 4.11 -0.29 0.35
CA PHE A 49 3.28 0.88 0.10
C PHE A 49 4.14 2.15 0.12
N ILE A 50 4.08 2.98 -0.94
CA ILE A 50 4.83 4.23 -1.07
C ILE A 50 3.88 5.33 -1.56
N GLY A 51 3.99 6.54 -1.00
CA GLY A 51 3.19 7.70 -1.43
C GLY A 51 1.75 7.70 -0.91
N TYR A 52 1.44 6.85 0.06
CA TYR A 52 0.12 6.77 0.68
C TYR A 52 0.08 7.49 2.02
N SER A 53 -1.06 8.14 2.29
CA SER A 53 -1.36 8.75 3.58
C SER A 53 -2.37 7.89 4.34
N MET A 54 -2.16 7.73 5.65
CA MET A 54 -3.18 7.14 6.53
C MET A 54 -4.41 8.03 6.70
N SER A 55 -4.40 9.27 6.17
CA SER A 55 -5.60 10.08 6.04
C SER A 55 -6.50 9.64 4.87
N ASP A 56 -5.98 8.84 3.94
CA ASP A 56 -6.76 8.28 2.84
C ASP A 56 -7.67 7.14 3.36
N MET A 57 -8.98 7.31 3.19
CA MET A 57 -9.97 6.34 3.65
C MET A 57 -9.89 5.02 2.89
N ASN A 58 -9.60 5.04 1.59
CA ASN A 58 -9.51 3.84 0.76
C ASN A 58 -8.37 2.95 1.24
N ILE A 59 -7.19 3.54 1.48
CA ILE A 59 -6.04 2.78 1.96
C ILE A 59 -6.31 2.18 3.34
N ARG A 60 -6.87 2.96 4.27
CA ARG A 60 -7.24 2.44 5.58
C ARG A 60 -8.20 1.26 5.51
N LEU A 61 -9.24 1.38 4.68
CA LEU A 61 -10.26 0.35 4.53
C LEU A 61 -9.68 -0.90 3.85
N LEU A 62 -8.83 -0.72 2.85
CA LEU A 62 -8.11 -1.79 2.16
C LEU A 62 -7.20 -2.58 3.11
N LEU A 63 -6.33 -1.89 3.86
CA LEU A 63 -5.44 -2.51 4.83
C LEU A 63 -6.22 -3.24 5.93
N TYR A 64 -7.30 -2.63 6.42
CA TYR A 64 -8.21 -3.25 7.38
C TYR A 64 -8.84 -4.54 6.83
N ARG A 65 -9.36 -4.53 5.59
CA ARG A 65 -9.97 -5.73 4.96
C ARG A 65 -8.95 -6.85 4.75
N LEU A 66 -7.72 -6.53 4.37
CA LEU A 66 -6.63 -7.51 4.27
C LEU A 66 -6.34 -8.16 5.62
N TRP A 67 -6.16 -7.34 6.66
CA TRP A 67 -5.96 -7.84 8.03
C TRP A 67 -7.12 -8.70 8.49
N GLU A 68 -8.36 -8.26 8.28
CA GLU A 68 -9.56 -9.01 8.66
C GLU A 68 -9.65 -10.36 7.93
N THR A 69 -9.25 -10.42 6.66
CA THR A 69 -9.22 -11.66 5.88
C THR A 69 -8.27 -12.68 6.48
N TRP A 70 -7.05 -12.26 6.86
CA TRP A 70 -6.08 -13.12 7.54
C TRP A 70 -6.55 -13.56 8.93
N ARG A 71 -7.15 -12.63 9.67
CA ARG A 71 -7.70 -12.92 11.00
C ARG A 71 -8.82 -13.95 10.97
N ARG A 72 -9.73 -13.82 10.01
CA ARG A 72 -10.85 -14.76 9.83
C ARG A 72 -10.40 -16.12 9.31
N SER A 73 -9.30 -16.18 8.53
CA SER A 73 -8.79 -17.45 8.01
C SER A 73 -8.05 -18.29 9.06
N GLY A 74 -7.58 -17.67 10.16
CA GLY A 74 -6.77 -18.33 11.19
C GLY A 74 -5.31 -18.57 10.79
N TYR A 75 -4.91 -18.12 9.59
CA TYR A 75 -3.55 -18.27 9.05
C TYR A 75 -2.74 -16.96 9.13
N GLU A 76 -3.00 -16.13 10.13
CA GLU A 76 -2.33 -14.84 10.33
C GLU A 76 -0.80 -14.97 10.32
N ARG A 77 -0.27 -16.09 10.82
CA ARG A 77 1.16 -16.41 10.85
C ARG A 77 1.76 -16.68 9.47
N ASN A 78 0.94 -17.09 8.50
CA ASN A 78 1.37 -17.37 7.13
C ASN A 78 1.34 -16.12 6.24
N ARG A 79 0.85 -15.00 6.77
CA ARG A 79 0.76 -13.76 6.04
C ARG A 79 2.15 -13.26 5.62
N PRO A 80 2.36 -12.89 4.34
CA PRO A 80 3.56 -12.20 3.90
C PRO A 80 3.76 -10.88 4.64
N LYS A 81 5.01 -10.51 4.92
CA LYS A 81 5.30 -9.21 5.50
C LYS A 81 4.85 -8.10 4.55
N SER A 82 4.23 -7.06 5.10
CA SER A 82 3.88 -5.86 4.34
C SER A 82 4.59 -4.68 4.98
N PHE A 83 4.99 -3.72 4.16
CA PHE A 83 5.74 -2.55 4.58
C PHE A 83 5.07 -1.29 4.06
N VAL A 84 5.13 -0.20 4.81
CA VAL A 84 4.76 1.13 4.32
C VAL A 84 5.89 2.09 4.58
N PHE A 85 6.32 2.80 3.54
CA PHE A 85 7.29 3.87 3.66
C PHE A 85 6.57 5.18 3.97
N MET A 86 6.95 5.81 5.08
CA MET A 86 6.46 7.13 5.47
C MET A 86 7.66 8.04 5.74
N PRO A 87 7.75 9.22 5.08
CA PRO A 87 8.88 10.14 5.28
C PRO A 87 8.93 10.70 6.70
N GLN A 88 7.78 10.77 7.38
CA GLN A 88 7.68 11.27 8.74
C GLN A 88 7.27 10.13 9.68
N PRO A 89 8.05 9.88 10.75
CA PRO A 89 7.69 8.87 11.73
C PRO A 89 6.43 9.29 12.49
N SER A 90 5.59 8.31 12.83
CA SER A 90 4.41 8.52 13.66
C SER A 90 4.13 7.31 14.52
N VAL A 91 4.32 7.46 15.83
CA VAL A 91 4.10 6.39 16.82
C VAL A 91 2.67 5.86 16.77
N VAL A 92 1.69 6.74 16.54
CA VAL A 92 0.28 6.36 16.43
C VAL A 92 0.05 5.52 15.18
N GLN A 93 0.57 5.96 14.03
CA GLN A 93 0.40 5.22 12.79
C GLN A 93 1.15 3.89 12.83
N GLU A 94 2.37 3.87 13.36
CA GLU A 94 3.17 2.65 13.55
C GLU A 94 2.42 1.63 14.41
N ALA A 95 1.84 2.05 15.54
CA ALA A 95 1.05 1.16 16.39
C ALA A 95 -0.20 0.61 15.70
N VAL A 96 -0.88 1.43 14.89
CA VAL A 96 -2.09 1.01 14.14
C VAL A 96 -1.71 0.03 13.02
N LEU A 97 -0.68 0.35 12.25
CA LEU A 97 -0.17 -0.47 11.15
C LEU A 97 0.41 -1.79 11.66
N GLY A 98 1.15 -1.76 12.78
CA GLY A 98 1.69 -2.94 13.45
C GLY A 98 0.60 -3.91 13.93
N ARG A 99 -0.58 -3.42 14.36
CA ARG A 99 -1.74 -4.30 14.66
C ARG A 99 -2.26 -5.00 13.40
N TRP A 100 -2.14 -4.36 12.26
CA TRP A 100 -2.42 -4.95 10.96
C TRP A 100 -1.20 -5.69 10.39
N GLY A 101 -0.13 -5.88 11.19
CA GLY A 101 1.21 -6.37 10.84
C GLY A 101 1.74 -5.88 9.51
N ILE A 102 1.67 -4.56 9.37
CA ILE A 102 2.37 -3.78 8.39
C ILE A 102 3.46 -3.03 9.14
N ASP A 103 4.70 -3.21 8.70
CA ASP A 103 5.86 -2.57 9.31
C ASP A 103 6.03 -1.18 8.69
N MET A 104 6.13 -0.15 9.54
CA MET A 104 6.44 1.19 9.09
C MET A 104 7.95 1.32 8.86
N LEU A 105 8.31 1.84 7.69
CA LEU A 105 9.68 2.18 7.32
C LEU A 105 9.78 3.70 7.19
N THR A 106 10.86 4.26 7.71
CA THR A 106 11.13 5.70 7.70
C THR A 106 12.58 5.95 7.32
N GLU A 107 12.84 7.11 6.72
CA GLU A 107 14.19 7.57 6.40
C GLU A 107 14.29 9.04 6.77
N GLU A 108 15.33 9.42 7.52
CA GLU A 108 15.52 10.80 7.93
C GLU A 108 16.10 11.63 6.78
N ALA A 109 15.43 12.71 6.42
CA ALA A 109 15.93 13.72 5.49
C ALA A 109 15.23 15.06 5.73
N ASP A 110 15.84 16.14 5.24
CA ASP A 110 15.28 17.49 5.35
C ASP A 110 13.96 17.63 4.59
N ARG A 111 13.83 16.93 3.45
CA ARG A 111 12.62 16.93 2.63
C ARG A 111 12.06 15.51 2.46
N PRO A 112 10.72 15.37 2.41
CA PRO A 112 10.08 14.06 2.20
C PRO A 112 10.51 13.35 0.91
N GLU A 113 10.77 14.13 -0.15
CA GLU A 113 11.23 13.58 -1.43
C GLU A 113 12.62 12.96 -1.30
N ASP A 114 13.51 13.62 -0.57
CA ASP A 114 14.89 13.17 -0.36
C ASP A 114 14.92 11.91 0.50
N ALA A 115 14.03 11.81 1.50
CA ALA A 115 13.86 10.59 2.30
C ALA A 115 13.48 9.38 1.43
N LEU A 116 12.54 9.55 0.50
CA LEU A 116 12.14 8.47 -0.40
C LEU A 116 13.28 8.05 -1.34
N VAL A 117 13.99 9.03 -1.92
CA VAL A 117 15.14 8.76 -2.81
C VAL A 117 16.25 8.02 -2.04
N ALA A 118 16.56 8.45 -0.83
CA ALA A 118 17.56 7.80 0.03
C ALA A 118 17.16 6.36 0.37
N PHE A 119 15.91 6.13 0.76
CA PHE A 119 15.38 4.79 1.05
C PHE A 119 15.48 3.86 -0.18
N LEU A 120 15.01 4.31 -1.34
CA LEU A 120 15.04 3.49 -2.57
C LEU A 120 16.46 3.22 -3.05
N SER A 121 17.38 4.19 -2.87
CA SER A 121 18.80 4.00 -3.21
C SER A 121 19.44 2.95 -2.31
N LYS A 122 19.22 3.02 -0.99
CA LYS A 122 19.70 1.98 -0.05
C LYS A 122 19.13 0.60 -0.38
N LEU A 123 17.84 0.53 -0.74
CA LEU A 123 17.20 -0.73 -1.13
C LEU A 123 17.82 -1.31 -2.40
N LYS A 124 18.12 -0.46 -3.39
CA LYS A 124 18.80 -0.86 -4.62
C LYS A 124 20.22 -1.36 -4.34
N ASP A 125 20.99 -0.61 -3.56
CA ASP A 125 22.38 -0.94 -3.25
C ASP A 125 22.49 -2.24 -2.43
N ALA A 126 21.49 -2.55 -1.60
CA ALA A 126 21.42 -3.81 -0.87
C ALA A 126 21.16 -5.04 -1.77
N LEU A 127 20.59 -4.85 -2.96
CA LEU A 127 20.30 -5.93 -3.91
C LEU A 127 21.47 -6.24 -4.85
N ASP A 128 22.32 -5.25 -5.13
CA ASP A 128 23.57 -5.39 -5.88
C ASP A 128 24.77 -4.97 -5.02
N PRO A 129 25.15 -5.76 -3.99
CA PRO A 129 26.38 -5.49 -3.25
C PRO A 129 27.56 -5.64 -4.21
N ALA A 130 28.33 -4.55 -4.38
CA ALA A 130 29.55 -4.52 -5.17
C ALA A 130 30.55 -5.62 -4.79
#